data_AF-A0A5P9RU41-F1
#
_entry.id   AF-A0A5P9RU41-F1
#
_cell.length_a   1.000
_cell.length_b   1.000
_cell.length_c   1.000
_cell.angle_alpha   90.00
_cell.angle_beta   90.00
_cell.angle_gamma   90.00
#
_symmetry.space_group_name_H-M   'P 1'
#
loop_
_entity.id
_entity.type
_entity.pdbx_description
1 polymer ?
#
loop_
_entity_poly.entity_id
_entity_poly.type
_entity_poly.pdbx_seq_one_letter_code
_entity_poly.pdbx_strand_id
1 'polypeptide(L)' 'MLQKSIKKRYSNTKAHLRRKAGKSHLLAKKSSARKRRLSRKVKMILW' A
#
# COMPACT_ATOMS: atom_id res chain seq x y z
N MET A 1 -8.92 -17.87 12.10
CA MET A 1 -7.56 -17.28 11.92
C MET A 1 -7.55 -16.40 10.67
N LEU A 2 -6.94 -15.20 10.73
CA LEU A 2 -6.81 -14.31 9.56
C LEU A 2 -5.92 -14.96 8.49
N GLN A 3 -6.35 -14.96 7.22
CA GLN A 3 -5.57 -15.52 6.11
C GLN A 3 -4.14 -14.95 6.11
N LYS A 4 -3.13 -15.84 5.98
CA LYS A 4 -1.70 -15.47 6.01
C LYS A 4 -1.36 -14.35 5.03
N SER A 5 -2.00 -14.34 3.86
CA SER A 5 -1.80 -13.35 2.79
C SER A 5 -2.31 -11.95 3.19
N ILE A 6 -3.39 -11.87 3.97
CA ILE A 6 -3.94 -10.62 4.50
C ILE A 6 -2.98 -10.07 5.56
N LYS A 7 -2.54 -10.91 6.51
CA LYS A 7 -1.58 -10.51 7.56
C LYS A 7 -0.28 -9.94 6.99
N LYS A 8 0.17 -10.41 5.82
CA LYS A 8 1.39 -9.90 5.15
C LYS A 8 1.20 -8.55 4.45
N ARG A 9 -0.03 -8.18 4.06
CA ARG A 9 -0.31 -6.99 3.24
C ARG A 9 -0.90 -5.82 4.02
N TYR A 10 -1.50 -6.08 5.17
CA TYR A 10 -2.19 -5.11 6.00
C TYR A 10 -1.60 -5.06 7.41
N SER A 11 -1.58 -3.88 8.03
CA SER A 11 -1.34 -3.80 9.47
C SER A 11 -2.64 -4.08 10.24
N ASN A 12 -2.55 -4.85 11.32
CA ASN A 12 -3.67 -5.14 12.21
C ASN A 12 -3.93 -4.01 13.23
N THR A 13 -3.36 -2.82 13.02
CA THR A 13 -3.62 -1.65 13.88
C THR A 13 -5.01 -1.08 13.63
N LYS A 14 -5.54 -0.29 14.57
CA LYS A 14 -6.89 0.33 14.53
C LYS A 14 -7.26 1.05 13.21
N ALA A 15 -6.27 1.42 12.39
CA ALA A 15 -6.47 2.12 11.12
C ALA A 15 -6.29 1.24 9.87
N HIS A 16 -6.02 -0.07 9.98
CA HIS A 16 -5.81 -0.98 8.84
C HIS A 16 -5.01 -0.37 7.69
N LEU A 17 -3.72 -0.14 7.89
CA LEU A 17 -2.87 0.52 6.91
C LEU A 17 -2.39 -0.45 5.83
N ARG A 18 -2.29 0.03 4.59
CA ARG A 18 -1.71 -0.71 3.46
C ARG A 18 -0.71 0.14 2.68
N ARG A 19 0.19 -0.53 1.94
CA ARG A 19 1.00 0.14 0.91
C ARG A 19 0.16 0.38 -0.36
N LYS A 20 0.43 1.47 -1.06
CA LYS A 20 -0.14 1.69 -2.40
C LYS A 20 0.48 0.70 -3.41
N ALA A 21 -0.32 0.27 -4.38
CA ALA A 21 0.14 -0.60 -5.46
C ALA A 21 1.00 0.18 -6.48
N GLY A 22 1.77 -0.53 -7.31
CA GLY A 22 2.48 0.06 -8.44
C GLY A 22 3.80 0.77 -8.10
N LYS A 23 4.40 0.49 -6.93
CA LYS A 23 5.71 1.01 -6.52
C LYS A 23 6.88 0.07 -6.84
N SER A 24 6.63 -1.17 -7.29
CA SER A 24 7.66 -2.20 -7.52
C SER A 24 8.37 -2.07 -8.87
N HIS A 25 7.62 -1.93 -9.96
CA HIS A 25 8.15 -1.94 -11.34
C HIS A 25 7.57 -0.78 -12.18
N LEU A 26 8.13 -0.55 -13.38
CA LEU A 26 7.77 0.54 -14.30
C LEU A 26 7.79 1.91 -13.62
N LEU A 27 8.82 2.17 -12.82
CA LEU A 27 8.96 3.47 -12.14
C LEU A 27 9.50 4.54 -13.10
N ALA A 28 10.32 4.19 -14.08
CA ALA A 28 10.89 5.14 -15.05
C ALA A 28 9.82 6.01 -15.72
N LYS A 29 8.67 5.40 -16.08
CA LYS A 29 7.52 6.07 -16.72
C LYS A 29 6.65 6.93 -15.79
N LYS A 30 7.00 7.06 -14.50
CA LYS A 30 6.20 7.77 -13.50
C LYS A 30 6.91 9.03 -13.04
N SER A 31 6.17 10.13 -12.88
CA SER A 31 6.71 11.38 -12.31
C SER A 31 7.27 11.17 -10.91
N SER A 32 8.26 11.99 -10.52
CA SER A 32 8.84 12.02 -9.16
C SER A 32 7.75 12.20 -8.09
N ALA A 33 6.80 13.10 -8.34
CA ALA A 33 5.65 13.33 -7.45
C ALA A 33 4.78 12.08 -7.29
N ARG A 34 4.53 11.31 -8.36
CA ARG A 34 3.79 10.04 -8.29
C ARG A 34 4.59 8.98 -7.52
N LYS A 35 5.89 8.85 -7.79
CA LYS A 35 6.79 7.94 -7.07
C LYS A 35 6.79 8.21 -5.56
N ARG A 36 6.77 9.49 -5.16
CA ARG A 36 6.71 9.94 -3.75
C ARG A 36 5.35 9.65 -3.11
N ARG A 37 4.26 9.82 -3.84
CA ARG A 37 2.91 9.49 -3.34
C ARG A 37 2.71 7.98 -3.13
N LEU A 38 3.34 7.15 -3.96
CA LEU A 38 3.22 5.69 -3.89
C LEU A 38 4.02 5.04 -2.73
N SER A 39 5.03 5.71 -2.16
CA SER A 39 5.78 5.18 -1.01
C SER A 39 5.04 5.32 0.32
N ARG A 40 4.03 6.20 0.40
CA ARG A 40 3.25 6.43 1.61
C ARG A 40 2.24 5.29 1.83
N LYS A 41 2.05 4.89 3.10
CA LYS A 41 0.95 4.02 3.52
C LYS A 41 -0.37 4.79 3.51
N VAL A 42 -1.48 4.09 3.33
CA VAL A 42 -2.84 4.65 3.35
C VAL A 42 -3.76 3.81 4.21
N LYS A 43 -4.75 4.47 4.82
CA LYS A 43 -5.86 3.82 5.53
C LYS A 43 -6.68 3.01 4.53
N MET A 44 -6.99 1.76 4.86
CA MET A 44 -8.02 1.02 4.14
C MET A 44 -9.36 1.72 4.39
N ILE A 45 -10.02 2.10 3.32
CA ILE A 45 -11.44 2.46 3.33
C ILE A 45 -12.14 1.18 2.89
N LEU A 46 -12.89 0.53 3.78
CA LEU A 46 -13.86 -0.48 3.35
C LEU A 46 -14.98 0.29 2.64
N TRP A 47 -15.21 -0.05 1.38
CA TRP A 47 -16.45 0.26 0.67
C TRP A 47 -17.40 -0.91 0.85
#